data_AF-A0A4S8KKW6-F1
#
_entry.id   AF-A0A4S8KKW6-F1
#
_cell.length_a   1.000
_cell.length_b   1.000
_cell.length_c   1.000
_cell.angle_alpha   90.00
_cell.angle_beta   90.00
_cell.angle_gamma   90.00
#
_symmetry.space_group_name_H-M   'P 1'
#
loop_
_entity.id
_entity.type
_entity.pdbx_description
1 polymer ?
#
loop_
_entity_poly.entity_id
_entity_poly.type
_entity_poly.pdbx_seq_one_letter_code
_entity_poly.pdbx_strand_id
1 'polypeptide(L)'
;MDEFYDCDRACKALDDLQNLRNVLKLKQSQSILNSVNDLDIRKYEKPRAYRVVALEDATRIFKCNNHASELQGFYQESLFRLQGVIYERELPPLSNKRVHSSQAPYLRQHIGITGLGLVYMSQAIEHFHQLYAKFERGLASEEIDAWHADQSYKYEGITANSHYFTIGANAAGRQSIPFQDGVDPEGILRRLLGNGMAHTEENSVLYMKATNTGQSKWRYISSISQRCVVYFDTRISKCMRRKNKGEPSPEGENCVEGH
;
A
#
# COMPACT_ATOMS: atom_id res chain seq x y z
N MET A 1 -15.71 -5.96 -10.03
CA MET A 1 -16.51 -7.16 -9.71
C MET A 1 -17.67 -7.23 -10.69
N ASP A 2 -17.96 -8.41 -11.20
CA ASP A 2 -19.06 -8.67 -12.12
C ASP A 2 -20.21 -9.42 -11.44
N GLU A 3 -21.30 -9.63 -12.17
CA GLU A 3 -22.52 -10.32 -11.70
C GLU A 3 -22.26 -11.77 -11.27
N PHE A 4 -21.12 -12.35 -11.64
CA PHE A 4 -20.72 -13.71 -11.28
C PHE A 4 -19.99 -13.80 -9.95
N TYR A 5 -19.68 -12.66 -9.31
CA TYR A 5 -19.00 -12.62 -8.03
C TYR A 5 -19.99 -12.78 -6.86
N ASP A 6 -19.86 -13.90 -6.13
CA ASP A 6 -20.63 -14.18 -4.92
C ASP A 6 -20.16 -13.29 -3.75
N CYS A 7 -20.67 -12.05 -3.74
CA CYS A 7 -20.34 -11.02 -2.75
C CYS A 7 -20.71 -11.46 -1.33
N ASP A 8 -21.83 -12.17 -1.16
CA ASP A 8 -22.33 -12.56 0.15
C ASP A 8 -21.42 -13.62 0.79
N ARG A 9 -21.02 -14.62 0.01
CA ARG A 9 -20.06 -15.63 0.47
C ARG A 9 -18.68 -15.02 0.75
N ALA A 10 -18.23 -14.09 -0.09
CA ALA A 10 -16.96 -13.41 0.10
C ALA A 10 -16.97 -12.52 1.35
N CYS A 11 -18.07 -11.81 1.59
CA CYS A 11 -18.27 -10.97 2.78
C CYS A 11 -18.26 -11.83 4.05
N LYS A 12 -19.02 -12.93 4.07
CA LYS A 12 -19.02 -13.87 5.20
C LYS A 12 -17.64 -14.46 5.47
N ALA A 13 -16.93 -14.90 4.44
CA ALA A 13 -15.59 -15.45 4.59
C ALA A 13 -14.58 -14.42 5.13
N LEU A 14 -14.72 -13.15 4.73
CA LEU A 14 -13.90 -12.05 5.21
C LEU A 14 -14.20 -11.72 6.67
N ASP A 15 -15.47 -11.69 7.06
CA ASP A 15 -15.89 -11.48 8.45
C ASP A 15 -15.41 -12.62 9.37
N ASP A 16 -15.58 -13.87 8.95
CA ASP A 16 -15.07 -15.05 9.67
C ASP A 16 -13.54 -14.96 9.87
N LEU A 17 -12.79 -14.52 8.83
CA LEU A 17 -11.35 -14.31 8.92
C LEU A 17 -10.99 -13.19 9.90
N GLN A 18 -11.73 -12.08 9.90
CA GLN A 18 -11.51 -10.96 10.81
C GLN A 18 -11.77 -11.39 12.26
N ASN A 19 -12.89 -12.06 12.51
CA ASN A 19 -13.28 -12.59 13.81
C ASN A 19 -12.23 -13.57 14.34
N LEU A 20 -11.78 -14.50 13.50
CA LEU A 20 -10.75 -15.46 13.87
C LEU A 20 -9.43 -14.77 14.27
N ARG A 21 -9.01 -13.72 13.56
CA ARG A 21 -7.78 -12.97 13.93
C ARG A 21 -7.92 -12.20 15.23
N ASN A 22 -9.08 -11.60 15.46
CA ASN A 22 -9.39 -10.88 16.70
C ASN A 22 -9.32 -11.85 17.88
N VAL A 23 -9.94 -13.03 17.77
CA VAL A 23 -9.89 -14.10 18.78
C VAL A 23 -8.46 -14.56 19.02
N LEU A 24 -7.69 -14.77 17.97
CA LEU A 24 -6.29 -15.23 18.05
C LEU A 24 -5.32 -14.15 18.56
N LYS A 25 -5.78 -12.92 18.82
CA LYS A 25 -4.94 -11.79 19.25
C LYS A 25 -3.65 -11.70 18.45
N LEU A 26 -3.73 -11.81 17.12
CA LEU A 26 -2.55 -11.70 16.27
C LEU A 26 -2.03 -10.25 16.30
N LYS A 27 -1.26 -9.92 17.35
CA LYS A 27 -0.75 -8.58 17.70
C LYS A 27 0.24 -7.98 16.68
N GLN A 28 0.66 -8.73 15.66
CA GLN A 28 1.83 -8.39 14.84
C GLN A 28 1.58 -7.49 13.62
N SER A 29 0.42 -6.85 13.56
CA SER A 29 0.23 -5.73 12.66
C SER A 29 -0.42 -4.65 13.47
N GLN A 30 0.22 -3.48 13.54
CA GLN A 30 -0.50 -2.25 13.81
C GLN A 30 -1.63 -2.23 12.80
N SER A 31 -2.82 -2.62 13.26
CA SER A 31 -4.01 -2.36 12.48
C SER A 31 -4.03 -0.85 12.35
N ILE A 32 -4.26 -0.34 11.14
CA ILE A 32 -4.58 1.07 10.91
C ILE A 32 -5.58 1.56 11.98
N LEU A 33 -6.38 0.64 12.51
CA LEU A 33 -7.43 0.79 13.49
C LEU A 33 -7.05 1.31 14.89
N ASN A 34 -5.78 1.30 15.33
CA ASN A 34 -5.54 1.45 16.78
C ASN A 34 -5.02 2.79 17.31
N SER A 35 -4.53 3.72 16.48
CA SER A 35 -4.39 5.16 16.82
C SER A 35 -3.55 5.85 15.74
N VAL A 36 -4.18 6.56 14.82
CA VAL A 36 -3.48 7.46 13.89
C VAL A 36 -2.82 8.62 14.64
N ASN A 37 -3.31 8.95 15.83
CA ASN A 37 -2.85 10.10 16.62
C ASN A 37 -1.38 9.99 17.04
N ASP A 38 -0.88 8.79 17.31
CA ASP A 38 0.49 8.55 17.75
C ASP A 38 1.51 8.49 16.59
N LEU A 39 1.02 8.64 15.35
CA LEU A 39 1.85 8.63 14.15
C LEU A 39 2.34 10.04 13.79
N ASP A 40 3.56 10.11 13.29
CA ASP A 40 4.20 11.33 12.79
C ASP A 40 4.58 11.15 11.31
N ILE A 41 4.79 12.26 10.60
CA ILE A 41 5.14 12.26 9.17
C ILE A 41 6.51 12.92 9.02
N ARG A 42 7.47 12.15 8.52
CA ARG A 42 8.84 12.61 8.36
C ARG A 42 9.29 12.65 6.91
N LYS A 43 9.98 13.72 6.55
CA LYS A 43 10.63 13.90 5.26
C LYS A 43 12.03 13.27 5.29
N TYR A 44 12.33 12.49 4.27
CA TYR A 44 13.63 11.93 3.94
C TYR A 44 14.09 12.59 2.65
N GLU A 45 15.37 12.96 2.54
CA GLU A 45 15.88 13.69 1.38
C GLU A 45 16.48 12.79 0.29
N LYS A 46 16.85 11.54 0.62
CA LYS A 46 17.58 10.64 -0.29
C LYS A 46 17.07 9.18 -0.18
N PRO A 47 16.15 8.74 -1.06
CA PRO A 47 15.37 9.56 -1.99
C PRO A 47 14.39 10.48 -1.26
N ARG A 48 13.96 11.57 -1.93
CA ARG A 48 12.95 12.47 -1.38
C ARG A 48 11.65 11.70 -1.16
N ALA A 49 11.28 11.46 0.09
CA ALA A 49 10.08 10.71 0.44
C ALA A 49 9.52 11.19 1.77
N TYR A 50 8.21 11.11 1.92
CA TYR A 50 7.57 11.25 3.23
C TYR A 50 7.31 9.84 3.76
N ARG A 51 7.45 9.61 5.06
CA ARG A 51 7.13 8.32 5.67
C ARG A 51 6.33 8.55 6.93
N VAL A 52 5.38 7.64 7.15
CA VAL A 52 4.64 7.57 8.39
C VAL A 52 5.49 6.81 9.38
N VAL A 53 5.68 7.38 10.57
CA VAL A 53 6.55 6.83 11.59
C VAL A 53 5.84 6.84 12.93
N ALA A 54 6.17 5.88 13.79
CA ALA A 54 5.81 5.86 15.19
C ALA A 54 7.06 6.14 16.03
N LEU A 55 6.88 6.83 17.16
CA LEU A 55 7.95 7.01 18.13
C LEU A 55 8.03 5.77 19.02
N GLU A 56 9.14 5.05 18.93
CA GLU A 56 9.43 3.90 19.80
C GLU A 56 10.37 4.32 20.94
N ASP A 57 10.29 3.57 22.06
CA ASP A 57 11.09 3.78 23.28
C ASP A 57 11.04 5.21 23.83
N ALA A 58 9.86 5.82 23.76
CA ALA A 58 9.64 7.18 24.21
C ALA A 58 9.86 7.32 25.72
N THR A 59 10.97 7.93 26.11
CA THR A 59 11.24 8.37 27.47
C THR A 59 10.91 9.85 27.60
N ARG A 60 10.08 10.19 28.60
CA ARG A 60 9.81 11.59 28.95
C ARG A 60 11.00 12.12 29.74
N ILE A 61 11.72 13.06 29.17
CA ILE A 61 12.77 13.77 29.89
C ILE A 61 12.19 15.09 30.39
N PHE A 62 12.16 15.23 31.70
CA PHE A 62 11.84 16.50 32.35
C PHE A 62 13.11 17.35 32.37
N LYS A 63 13.16 18.39 31.52
CA LYS A 63 14.18 19.42 31.65
C LYS A 63 13.84 20.29 32.86
N CYS A 64 14.59 20.14 33.95
CA CYS A 64 14.55 21.09 35.06
C CYS A 64 15.15 22.41 34.57
N ASN A 65 14.38 23.49 34.72
CA ASN A 65 14.60 24.86 34.21
C ASN A 65 13.91 25.10 32.85
N ASN A 66 12.63 25.48 32.94
CA ASN A 66 11.72 25.97 31.89
C ASN A 66 11.03 24.91 30.99
N HIS A 67 10.00 24.28 31.58
CA HIS A 67 8.70 23.91 30.99
C HIS A 67 8.65 23.40 29.54
N ALA A 68 9.50 22.43 29.17
CA ALA A 68 9.19 21.54 28.06
C ALA A 68 9.63 20.11 28.39
N SER A 69 8.68 19.18 28.43
CA SER A 69 9.00 17.74 28.40
C SER A 69 9.32 17.38 26.95
N GLU A 70 10.57 17.00 26.69
CA GLU A 70 10.94 16.41 25.41
C GLU A 70 10.77 14.89 25.50
N LEU A 71 10.12 14.31 24.48
CA LEU A 71 10.10 12.87 24.28
C LEU A 71 11.37 12.49 23.55
N GLN A 72 12.25 11.74 24.22
CA GLN A 72 13.43 11.14 23.60
C GLN A 72 13.10 9.70 23.22
N GLY A 73 13.34 9.34 21.95
CA GLY A 73 13.11 8.02 21.38
C GLY A 73 13.65 7.96 19.95
N PHE A 74 13.40 6.86 19.25
CA PHE A 74 13.72 6.76 17.82
C PHE A 74 12.44 6.55 17.00
N TYR A 75 12.46 7.06 15.78
CA TYR A 75 11.33 6.94 14.88
C TYR A 75 11.48 5.68 14.04
N GLN A 76 10.49 4.81 14.11
CA GLN A 76 10.40 3.61 13.27
C GLN A 76 9.31 3.81 12.22
N GLU A 77 9.57 3.33 10.99
CA GLU A 77 8.58 3.35 9.92
C GLU A 77 7.36 2.48 10.25
N SER A 78 6.18 3.07 10.14
CA SER A 78 4.90 2.39 10.40
C SER A 78 4.40 1.72 9.13
N LEU A 79 4.28 0.40 9.18
CA LEU A 79 3.68 -0.41 8.12
C LEU A 79 2.26 -0.80 8.49
N PHE A 80 1.36 -0.60 7.53
CA PHE A 80 -0.05 -0.83 7.71
C PHE A 80 -0.48 -2.11 7.02
N ARG A 81 -1.36 -2.86 7.66
CA ARG A 81 -1.97 -4.06 7.06
C ARG A 81 -3.47 -3.90 7.05
N LEU A 82 -4.02 -3.95 5.85
CA LEU A 82 -5.45 -3.93 5.61
C LEU A 82 -5.87 -5.30 5.07
N GLN A 83 -6.99 -5.80 5.58
CA GLN A 83 -7.60 -7.02 5.06
C GLN A 83 -8.76 -6.66 4.15
N GLY A 84 -9.03 -7.48 3.15
CA GLY A 84 -10.20 -7.30 2.32
C GLY A 84 -10.18 -8.21 1.11
N VAL A 85 -11.19 -8.03 0.28
CA VAL A 85 -11.35 -8.72 -1.00
C VAL A 85 -10.71 -7.89 -2.10
N ILE A 86 -9.88 -8.53 -2.91
CA ILE A 86 -9.28 -7.90 -4.10
C ILE A 86 -10.38 -7.79 -5.15
N TYR A 87 -10.70 -6.58 -5.57
CA TYR A 87 -11.73 -6.32 -6.59
C TYR A 87 -11.16 -5.94 -7.96
N GLU A 88 -9.93 -5.44 -7.97
CA GLU A 88 -9.15 -5.15 -9.17
C GLU A 88 -7.67 -5.36 -8.89
N ARG A 89 -6.91 -5.74 -9.93
CA ARG A 89 -5.48 -5.97 -9.81
C ARG A 89 -4.78 -5.89 -11.17
N GLU A 90 -3.65 -5.22 -11.18
CA GLU A 90 -2.63 -5.29 -12.22
C GLU A 90 -1.33 -5.71 -11.55
N LEU A 91 -1.15 -7.02 -11.39
CA LEU A 91 -0.05 -7.59 -10.61
C LEU A 91 0.74 -8.62 -11.43
N PRO A 92 2.04 -8.81 -11.12
CA PRO A 92 2.88 -9.79 -11.81
C PRO A 92 2.47 -11.24 -11.50
N PRO A 93 2.68 -12.25 -12.36
CA PRO A 93 3.41 -12.18 -13.62
C PRO A 93 2.66 -11.44 -14.72
N LEU A 94 3.42 -10.70 -15.53
CA LEU A 94 2.90 -10.11 -16.75
C LEU A 94 2.62 -11.25 -17.74
N SER A 95 1.35 -11.49 -18.11
CA SER A 95 1.03 -12.51 -19.11
C SER A 95 1.32 -11.97 -20.51
N ASN A 96 2.16 -12.65 -21.31
CA ASN A 96 2.42 -12.55 -22.77
C ASN A 96 2.23 -11.19 -23.52
N LYS A 97 2.17 -10.07 -22.81
CA LYS A 97 2.09 -8.73 -23.37
C LYS A 97 3.49 -8.45 -23.92
N ARG A 98 3.57 -8.11 -25.21
CA ARG A 98 4.79 -7.53 -25.79
C ARG A 98 4.98 -6.15 -25.17
N VAL A 99 5.59 -6.12 -24.01
CA VAL A 99 6.00 -4.88 -23.35
C VAL A 99 7.32 -4.45 -23.98
N HIS A 100 7.33 -3.28 -24.59
CA HIS A 100 8.55 -2.69 -25.12
C HIS A 100 9.40 -2.12 -23.98
N SER A 101 10.74 -2.17 -24.11
CA SER A 101 11.67 -1.61 -23.12
C SER A 101 11.43 -0.12 -22.86
N SER A 102 10.96 0.63 -23.86
CA SER A 102 10.56 2.04 -23.70
C SER A 102 9.39 2.25 -22.75
N GLN A 103 8.55 1.23 -22.55
CA GLN A 103 7.41 1.28 -21.63
C GLN A 103 7.79 0.89 -20.21
N ALA A 104 8.95 0.25 -20.01
CA ALA A 104 9.39 -0.26 -18.70
C ALA A 104 9.33 0.78 -17.57
N PRO A 105 9.78 2.05 -17.75
CA PRO A 105 9.70 3.08 -16.70
C PRO A 105 8.28 3.39 -16.21
N TYR A 106 7.28 3.13 -17.06
CA TYR A 106 5.87 3.46 -16.83
C TYR A 106 5.05 2.26 -16.37
N LEU A 107 5.64 1.06 -16.30
CA LEU A 107 4.92 -0.12 -15.82
C LEU A 107 4.57 0.04 -14.35
N ARG A 108 3.30 -0.20 -14.05
CA ARG A 108 2.73 -0.09 -12.71
C ARG A 108 2.14 -1.41 -12.24
N GLN A 109 2.26 -1.59 -10.95
CA GLN A 109 1.56 -2.59 -10.18
C GLN A 109 0.42 -1.89 -9.45
N HIS A 110 -0.76 -2.47 -9.52
CA HIS A 110 -1.98 -1.90 -8.95
C HIS A 110 -2.79 -2.98 -8.25
N ILE A 111 -3.39 -2.63 -7.11
CA ILE A 111 -4.34 -3.47 -6.40
C ILE A 111 -5.43 -2.61 -5.78
N GLY A 112 -6.68 -3.04 -5.91
CA GLY A 112 -7.82 -2.47 -5.19
C GLY A 112 -8.41 -3.49 -4.23
N ILE A 113 -8.63 -3.07 -2.99
CA ILE A 113 -9.16 -3.90 -1.91
C ILE A 113 -10.44 -3.28 -1.36
N THR A 114 -11.48 -4.09 -1.14
CA THR A 114 -12.74 -3.65 -0.50
C THR A 114 -13.10 -4.55 0.68
N GLY A 115 -13.83 -3.98 1.64
CA GLY A 115 -14.38 -4.69 2.79
C GLY A 115 -15.76 -5.28 2.55
N LEU A 116 -16.35 -5.12 1.36
CA LEU A 116 -17.72 -5.56 1.05
C LEU A 116 -18.79 -5.02 2.03
N GLY A 117 -18.59 -3.79 2.52
CA GLY A 117 -19.49 -3.13 3.47
C GLY A 117 -19.25 -3.48 4.94
N LEU A 118 -18.22 -4.26 5.25
CA LEU A 118 -17.85 -4.55 6.65
C LEU A 118 -17.29 -3.30 7.34
N VAL A 119 -17.70 -3.11 8.59
CA VAL A 119 -17.42 -1.92 9.41
C VAL A 119 -15.92 -1.62 9.53
N TYR A 120 -15.07 -2.66 9.62
CA TYR A 120 -13.64 -2.46 9.78
C TYR A 120 -13.01 -1.73 8.59
N MET A 121 -13.58 -1.85 7.37
CA MET A 121 -13.08 -1.14 6.19
C MET A 121 -13.42 0.33 6.26
N SER A 122 -14.64 0.69 6.63
CA SER A 122 -15.03 2.10 6.83
C SER A 122 -14.19 2.76 7.93
N GLN A 123 -13.88 2.03 9.02
CA GLN A 123 -12.94 2.51 10.04
C GLN A 123 -11.52 2.70 9.49
N ALA A 124 -11.04 1.79 8.63
CA ALA A 124 -9.74 1.95 8.00
C ALA A 124 -9.71 3.20 7.10
N ILE A 125 -10.75 3.43 6.31
CA ILE A 125 -10.92 4.62 5.46
C ILE A 125 -10.92 5.91 6.29
N GLU A 126 -11.67 5.93 7.40
CA GLU A 126 -11.67 7.07 8.32
C GLU A 126 -10.26 7.39 8.84
N HIS A 127 -9.49 6.36 9.20
CA HIS A 127 -8.11 6.54 9.62
C HIS A 127 -7.18 6.99 8.51
N PHE A 128 -7.42 6.58 7.26
CA PHE A 128 -6.71 7.15 6.11
C PHE A 128 -7.03 8.63 5.92
N HIS A 129 -8.28 9.06 6.14
CA HIS A 129 -8.62 10.50 6.14
C HIS A 129 -7.92 11.27 7.25
N GLN A 130 -7.86 10.72 8.47
CA GLN A 130 -7.12 11.33 9.59
C GLN A 130 -5.63 11.45 9.27
N LEU A 131 -5.06 10.42 8.64
CA LEU A 131 -3.66 10.41 8.22
C LEU A 131 -3.42 11.42 7.10
N TYR A 132 -4.31 11.50 6.11
CA TYR A 132 -4.26 12.49 5.05
C TYR A 132 -4.29 13.91 5.63
N ALA A 133 -5.15 14.19 6.60
CA ALA A 133 -5.19 15.49 7.27
C ALA A 133 -3.87 15.81 8.01
N LYS A 134 -3.14 14.79 8.50
CA LYS A 134 -1.77 14.99 9.03
C LYS A 134 -0.78 15.33 7.91
N PHE A 135 -0.87 14.66 6.76
CA PHE A 135 -0.06 14.97 5.59
C PHE A 135 -0.29 16.41 5.13
N GLU A 136 -1.56 16.82 5.00
CA GLU A 136 -1.94 18.18 4.60
C GLU A 136 -1.44 19.26 5.58
N ARG A 137 -1.39 18.97 6.89
CA ARG A 137 -0.80 19.89 7.87
C ARG A 137 0.73 19.95 7.81
N GLY A 138 1.39 18.84 7.51
CA GLY A 138 2.86 18.74 7.46
C GLY A 138 3.47 19.18 6.13
N LEU A 139 2.67 19.24 5.06
CA LEU A 139 3.06 19.63 3.72
C LEU A 139 2.37 20.95 3.37
N ALA A 140 3.04 21.84 2.61
CA ALA A 140 2.32 22.99 2.06
C ALA A 140 1.21 22.48 1.12
N SER A 141 -0.01 23.00 1.26
CA SER A 141 -1.25 22.54 0.58
C SER A 141 -1.12 22.38 -0.95
N GLU A 142 -0.14 23.02 -1.59
CA GLU A 142 0.14 22.90 -3.03
C GLU A 142 0.82 21.57 -3.46
N GLU A 143 1.20 20.70 -2.51
CA GLU A 143 2.03 19.52 -2.78
C GLU A 143 1.31 18.16 -2.65
N ILE A 144 -0.01 18.10 -2.46
CA ILE A 144 -0.74 16.81 -2.37
C ILE A 144 -2.07 16.87 -3.11
N ASP A 145 -2.39 15.79 -3.81
CA ASP A 145 -3.74 15.54 -4.32
C ASP A 145 -4.69 15.14 -3.18
N ALA A 146 -5.93 15.62 -3.24
CA ALA A 146 -6.97 15.21 -2.30
C ALA A 146 -7.11 13.68 -2.31
N TRP A 147 -7.01 13.07 -1.14
CA TRP A 147 -7.22 11.63 -1.00
C TRP A 147 -8.69 11.32 -0.80
N HIS A 148 -9.19 10.39 -1.60
CA HIS A 148 -10.55 9.86 -1.52
C HIS A 148 -10.49 8.34 -1.51
N ALA A 149 -11.41 7.70 -0.80
CA ALA A 149 -11.60 6.27 -0.93
C ALA A 149 -12.12 5.94 -2.35
N ASP A 150 -11.67 4.82 -2.88
CA ASP A 150 -12.13 4.32 -4.16
C ASP A 150 -13.50 3.63 -4.01
N GLN A 151 -14.21 3.47 -5.11
CA GLN A 151 -15.46 2.72 -5.14
C GLN A 151 -15.30 1.46 -5.99
N SER A 152 -15.64 0.32 -5.39
CA SER A 152 -15.77 -0.97 -6.07
C SER A 152 -17.23 -1.36 -6.10
N TYR A 153 -17.87 -1.21 -7.26
CA TYR A 153 -19.29 -1.49 -7.43
C TYR A 153 -20.14 -0.66 -6.46
N LYS A 154 -20.66 -1.27 -5.38
CA LYS A 154 -21.46 -0.59 -4.34
C LYS A 154 -20.73 -0.42 -3.00
N TYR A 155 -19.45 -0.77 -2.94
CA TYR A 155 -18.69 -0.80 -1.69
C TYR A 155 -17.48 0.13 -1.78
N GLU A 156 -17.15 0.77 -0.65
CA GLU A 156 -15.91 1.52 -0.54
C GLU A 156 -14.69 0.59 -0.59
N GLY A 157 -13.60 1.09 -1.15
CA GLY A 157 -12.35 0.38 -1.31
C GLY A 157 -11.16 1.31 -1.21
N ILE A 158 -9.98 0.70 -1.23
CA ILE A 158 -8.70 1.38 -1.19
C ILE A 158 -7.83 0.79 -2.27
N THR A 159 -7.29 1.65 -3.13
CA THR A 159 -6.28 1.27 -4.11
C THR A 159 -4.87 1.58 -3.63
N ALA A 160 -3.94 0.76 -4.10
CA ALA A 160 -2.52 0.98 -3.95
C ALA A 160 -1.83 0.82 -5.30
N ASN A 161 -0.86 1.69 -5.56
CA ASN A 161 -0.16 1.79 -6.83
C ASN A 161 1.35 1.91 -6.60
N SER A 162 2.15 1.12 -7.32
CA SER A 162 3.61 1.22 -7.31
C SER A 162 4.16 1.03 -8.72
N HIS A 163 5.34 1.58 -9.02
CA HIS A 163 6.03 1.24 -10.25
C HIS A 163 6.78 -0.08 -10.06
N TYR A 164 6.96 -0.88 -11.12
CA TYR A 164 7.82 -2.07 -11.05
C TYR A 164 9.30 -1.73 -10.80
N PHE A 165 9.71 -0.55 -11.28
CA PHE A 165 11.08 -0.07 -11.20
C PHE A 165 11.13 1.33 -10.59
N THR A 166 12.16 1.59 -9.80
CA THR A 166 12.62 2.94 -9.48
C THR A 166 13.51 3.41 -10.62
N ILE A 167 13.40 4.69 -11.02
CA ILE A 167 14.08 5.24 -12.21
C ILE A 167 14.91 6.49 -11.91
N GLY A 168 15.92 6.74 -12.75
CA GLY A 168 16.67 8.01 -12.79
C GLY A 168 17.47 8.28 -11.51
N ALA A 169 17.44 9.53 -11.03
CA ALA A 169 18.15 9.93 -9.81
C ALA A 169 17.71 9.14 -8.56
N ASN A 170 16.45 8.69 -8.52
CA ASN A 170 15.95 7.86 -7.42
C ASN A 170 16.48 6.43 -7.48
N ALA A 171 16.92 5.95 -8.64
CA ALA A 171 17.52 4.63 -8.81
C ALA A 171 19.05 4.66 -8.59
N ALA A 172 19.68 5.82 -8.80
CA ALA A 172 21.12 5.96 -8.70
C ALA A 172 21.64 5.52 -7.32
N GLY A 173 22.60 4.59 -7.31
CA GLY A 173 23.20 4.04 -6.09
C GLY A 173 22.31 3.10 -5.29
N ARG A 174 21.09 2.81 -5.73
CA ARG A 174 20.23 1.80 -5.07
C ARG A 174 20.59 0.41 -5.55
N GLN A 175 20.66 -0.53 -4.61
CA GLN A 175 20.85 -1.94 -4.92
C GLN A 175 19.58 -2.50 -5.55
N SER A 176 19.70 -3.07 -6.75
CA SER A 176 18.60 -3.81 -7.36
C SER A 176 18.50 -5.19 -6.72
N ILE A 177 17.30 -5.56 -6.27
CA ILE A 177 16.98 -6.91 -5.78
C ILE A 177 16.40 -7.76 -6.93
N PRO A 178 16.61 -9.09 -6.92
CA PRO A 178 16.03 -9.96 -7.93
C PRO A 178 14.51 -10.13 -7.74
N PHE A 179 13.78 -10.26 -8.85
CA PHE A 179 12.38 -10.67 -8.82
C PHE A 179 12.25 -12.11 -8.30
N GLN A 180 11.23 -12.36 -7.49
CA GLN A 180 10.90 -13.72 -7.04
C GLN A 180 10.34 -14.55 -8.20
N ASP A 181 10.53 -15.87 -8.15
CA ASP A 181 10.08 -16.79 -9.21
C ASP A 181 8.55 -16.74 -9.43
N GLY A 182 7.77 -16.49 -8.38
CA GLY A 182 6.32 -16.30 -8.48
C GLY A 182 5.89 -14.96 -9.08
N VAL A 183 6.81 -14.00 -9.18
CA VAL A 183 6.60 -12.64 -9.70
C VAL A 183 7.05 -12.56 -11.15
N ASP A 184 8.19 -13.15 -11.50
CA ASP A 184 8.75 -13.10 -12.86
C ASP A 184 9.19 -14.48 -13.37
N PRO A 185 8.28 -15.45 -13.50
CA PRO A 185 8.59 -16.83 -13.86
C PRO A 185 9.24 -16.95 -15.26
N GLU A 186 8.89 -16.04 -16.17
CA GLU A 186 9.41 -16.01 -17.55
C GLU A 186 10.56 -15.02 -17.74
N GLY A 187 11.03 -14.35 -16.68
CA GLY A 187 12.09 -13.35 -16.78
C GLY A 187 11.73 -12.11 -17.59
N ILE A 188 10.44 -11.82 -17.81
CA ILE A 188 9.97 -10.67 -18.58
C ILE A 188 10.41 -9.37 -17.89
N LEU A 189 10.11 -9.23 -16.59
CA LEU A 189 10.45 -8.02 -15.83
C LEU A 189 11.97 -7.87 -15.71
N ARG A 190 12.69 -8.98 -15.52
CA ARG A 190 14.15 -9.01 -15.49
C ARG A 190 14.76 -8.51 -16.80
N ARG A 191 14.22 -8.90 -17.96
CA ARG A 191 14.69 -8.44 -19.28
C ARG A 191 14.38 -6.97 -19.54
N LEU A 192 13.30 -6.45 -18.94
CA LEU A 192 12.91 -5.04 -19.06
C LEU A 192 13.76 -4.11 -18.18
N LEU A 193 14.49 -4.65 -17.21
CA LEU A 193 15.38 -3.89 -16.34
C LEU A 193 16.58 -3.37 -17.15
N GLY A 194 16.58 -2.06 -17.43
CA GLY A 194 17.58 -1.37 -18.24
C GLY A 194 18.43 -0.39 -17.44
N ASN A 195 19.30 0.34 -18.15
CA ASN A 195 20.19 1.32 -17.53
C ASN A 195 19.39 2.42 -16.80
N GLY A 196 19.82 2.76 -15.58
CA GLY A 196 19.17 3.79 -14.77
C GLY A 196 17.86 3.36 -14.12
N MET A 197 17.56 2.05 -14.12
CA MET A 197 16.41 1.46 -13.43
C MET A 197 16.88 0.48 -12.34
N ALA A 198 16.13 0.42 -11.24
CA ALA A 198 16.39 -0.52 -10.15
C ALA A 198 15.06 -1.11 -9.64
N HIS A 199 15.01 -2.42 -9.47
CA HIS A 199 13.94 -3.06 -8.71
C HIS A 199 14.36 -3.08 -7.23
N THR A 200 13.58 -2.46 -6.35
CA THR A 200 13.94 -2.31 -4.94
C THR A 200 12.87 -2.91 -4.04
N GLU A 201 13.16 -3.03 -2.74
CA GLU A 201 12.19 -3.52 -1.74
C GLU A 201 10.86 -2.73 -1.81
N GLU A 202 10.91 -1.43 -2.10
CA GLU A 202 9.74 -0.53 -2.23
C GLU A 202 8.88 -0.76 -3.48
N ASN A 203 9.33 -1.62 -4.39
CA ASN A 203 8.66 -1.99 -5.64
C ASN A 203 8.34 -3.49 -5.69
N SER A 204 8.60 -4.21 -4.58
CA SER A 204 8.46 -5.65 -4.50
C SER A 204 7.03 -6.07 -4.17
N VAL A 205 6.58 -7.17 -4.76
CA VAL A 205 5.29 -7.81 -4.48
C VAL A 205 5.55 -9.15 -3.85
N LEU A 206 4.91 -9.42 -2.72
CA LEU A 206 5.02 -10.70 -2.03
C LEU A 206 3.67 -11.41 -2.05
N TYR A 207 3.63 -12.54 -2.74
CA TYR A 207 2.50 -13.45 -2.70
C TYR A 207 2.66 -14.39 -1.51
N MET A 208 1.71 -14.35 -0.58
CA MET A 208 1.75 -15.21 0.60
C MET A 208 0.45 -15.98 0.78
N LYS A 209 0.55 -17.28 1.05
CA LYS A 209 -0.58 -18.10 1.48
C LYS A 209 -0.55 -18.21 3.01
N ALA A 210 -1.65 -17.82 3.64
CA ALA A 210 -1.85 -18.07 5.06
C ALA A 210 -2.25 -19.54 5.26
N THR A 211 -1.50 -20.25 6.11
CA THR A 211 -1.78 -21.63 6.50
C THR A 211 -1.99 -21.71 8.00
N ASN A 212 -3.05 -22.40 8.41
CA ASN A 212 -3.33 -22.67 9.82
C ASN A 212 -2.65 -24.00 10.18
N THR A 213 -1.66 -23.96 11.07
CA THR A 213 -0.91 -25.15 11.48
C THR A 213 -1.53 -25.87 12.69
N GLY A 214 -2.81 -25.61 13.01
CA GLY A 214 -3.56 -26.29 14.08
C GLY A 214 -3.26 -25.83 15.51
N GLN A 215 -2.25 -24.97 15.72
CA GLN A 215 -1.82 -24.48 17.04
C GLN A 215 -2.15 -22.99 17.25
N SER A 216 -3.30 -22.51 16.74
CA SER A 216 -3.69 -21.09 16.85
C SER A 216 -2.68 -20.10 16.23
N LYS A 217 -1.75 -20.59 15.40
CA LYS A 217 -0.69 -19.82 14.77
C LYS A 217 -0.84 -19.88 13.25
N TRP A 218 -1.12 -18.72 12.67
CA TRP A 218 -1.09 -18.55 11.22
C TRP A 218 0.36 -18.44 10.76
N ARG A 219 0.74 -19.25 9.77
CA ARG A 219 2.01 -19.14 9.07
C ARG A 219 1.75 -18.64 7.65
N TYR A 220 2.42 -17.57 7.28
CA TYR A 220 2.47 -17.09 5.91
C TYR A 220 3.63 -17.78 5.21
N ILE A 221 3.33 -18.49 4.13
CA ILE A 221 4.32 -19.13 3.28
C ILE A 221 4.30 -18.43 1.93
N SER A 222 5.47 -18.28 1.31
CA SER A 222 5.57 -17.75 -0.05
C SER A 222 4.71 -18.59 -0.99
N SER A 223 4.01 -17.92 -1.90
CA SER A 223 3.16 -18.52 -2.90
C SER A 223 3.53 -17.98 -4.27
N ILE A 224 3.34 -18.79 -5.30
CA ILE A 224 3.42 -18.35 -6.70
C ILE A 224 2.04 -17.88 -7.23
N SER A 225 1.00 -17.96 -6.40
CA SER A 225 -0.37 -17.68 -6.81
C SER A 225 -0.80 -16.27 -6.45
N GLN A 226 -1.30 -15.55 -7.46
CA GLN A 226 -1.95 -14.24 -7.31
C GLN A 226 -3.30 -14.31 -6.57
N ARG A 227 -3.84 -15.51 -6.34
CA ARG A 227 -5.09 -15.74 -5.59
C ARG A 227 -4.90 -15.74 -4.07
N CYS A 228 -3.67 -15.52 -3.60
CA CYS A 228 -3.32 -15.54 -2.18
C CYS A 228 -3.19 -14.12 -1.61
N VAL A 229 -3.00 -14.00 -0.30
CA VAL A 229 -2.82 -12.72 0.39
C VAL A 229 -1.66 -11.99 -0.28
N VAL A 230 -1.98 -10.91 -0.98
CA VAL A 230 -0.98 -10.04 -1.59
C VAL A 230 -0.52 -9.09 -0.50
N TYR A 231 0.71 -9.28 -0.05
CA TYR A 231 1.37 -8.26 0.74
C TYR A 231 1.90 -7.21 -0.22
N PHE A 232 1.19 -6.09 -0.25
CA PHE A 232 1.59 -4.93 -1.01
C PHE A 232 2.28 -3.96 -0.04
N ASP A 233 3.62 -3.94 -0.07
CA ASP A 233 4.42 -2.98 0.71
C ASP A 233 4.50 -1.64 -0.05
N THR A 234 3.34 -1.08 -0.38
CA THR A 234 3.28 0.32 -0.73
C THR A 234 3.22 1.11 0.56
N ARG A 235 4.38 1.64 0.96
CA ARG A 235 4.45 2.75 1.91
C ARG A 235 3.37 3.76 1.55
N ILE A 236 2.47 4.05 2.50
CA ILE A 236 1.27 4.90 2.28
C ILE A 236 1.62 6.24 1.61
N SER A 237 2.84 6.73 1.79
CA SER A 237 3.33 7.93 1.12
C SER A 237 3.35 7.87 -0.41
N LYS A 238 3.25 6.70 -1.04
CA LYS A 238 3.06 6.57 -2.49
C LYS A 238 1.58 6.64 -2.91
N CYS A 239 0.64 6.36 -2.00
CA CYS A 239 -0.81 6.46 -2.26
C CYS A 239 -1.30 7.91 -2.21
N MET A 240 -0.63 8.77 -1.45
CA MET A 240 -0.89 10.22 -1.44
C MET A 240 0.06 10.90 -2.44
N ARG A 241 -0.40 11.05 -3.69
CA ARG A 241 0.41 11.59 -4.79
C ARG A 241 0.54 13.11 -4.70
N ARG A 242 1.64 13.61 -5.26
CA ARG A 242 1.88 15.02 -5.55
C ARG A 242 1.20 15.39 -6.86
N LYS A 243 0.63 16.59 -6.94
CA LYS A 243 0.36 17.26 -8.21
C LYS A 243 1.66 17.38 -9.00
N ASN A 244 1.76 16.67 -10.12
CA ASN A 244 2.77 16.95 -11.12
C ASN A 244 2.36 18.26 -11.82
N LYS A 245 3.16 19.33 -11.68
CA LYS A 245 3.03 20.52 -12.54
C LYS A 245 3.39 20.10 -13.97
N GLY A 246 2.39 19.65 -14.74
CA GLY A 246 2.55 19.30 -16.15
C GLY A 246 1.80 18.05 -16.63
N GLU A 247 1.12 17.29 -15.77
CA GLU A 247 0.20 16.24 -16.25
C GLU A 247 -1.22 16.80 -16.36
N PRO A 248 -1.91 16.66 -17.50
CA PRO A 248 -3.31 17.06 -17.60
C PRO A 248 -4.12 16.20 -16.63
N SER A 249 -4.95 16.86 -15.83
CA SER A 249 -6.01 16.20 -15.07
C SER A 249 -6.80 15.27 -15.99
N PRO A 250 -7.23 14.08 -15.53
CA PRO A 250 -8.22 13.31 -16.27
C PRO A 250 -9.57 14.03 -16.14
N GLU A 251 -9.76 15.06 -16.95
CA GLU A 251 -11.09 15.61 -17.24
C GLU A 251 -11.87 14.58 -18.05
N GLY A 252 -13.14 14.42 -17.67
CA GLY A 252 -13.96 13.27 -17.99
C GLY A 252 -14.08 12.95 -19.48
N GLU A 253 -14.00 11.65 -19.78
CA GLU A 253 -14.64 11.11 -20.97
C GLU A 253 -16.14 11.39 -20.86
N ASN A 254 -16.57 12.43 -21.57
CA ASN A 254 -17.96 12.64 -21.91
C ASN A 254 -18.46 11.38 -22.62
N CYS A 255 -19.35 10.64 -21.94
CA CYS A 255 -20.26 9.72 -22.60
C CYS A 255 -21.11 10.53 -23.58
N VAL A 256 -20.79 10.43 -24.87
CA VAL A 256 -21.70 10.83 -25.93
C VAL A 256 -22.65 9.65 -26.13
N GLU A 257 -23.84 9.78 -25.56
CA GLU A 257 -24.98 8.93 -25.92
C GLU A 257 -25.36 9.21 -27.38
N GLY A 258 -25.52 8.13 -28.14
CA GLY A 258 -26.04 8.19 -29.50
C GLY A 258 -27.55 8.41 -29.53
N HIS A 259 -27.99 9.18 -30.52
CA HIS A 259 -29.29 9.03 -31.17
C HIS A 259 -29.05 8.68 -32.64
#